data_AF-A0AAX2ZTU6-F1
#
_entry.id   AF-A0AAX2ZTU6-F1
#
_cell.length_a   1.000
_cell.length_b   1.000
_cell.length_c   1.000
_cell.angle_alpha   90.00
_cell.angle_beta   90.00
_cell.angle_gamma   90.00
#
_symmetry.space_group_name_H-M   'P 1'
#
loop_
_entity.id
_entity.type
_entity.pdbx_description
1 polymer ?
#
loop_
_entity_poly.entity_id
_entity_poly.type
_entity_poly.pdbx_seq_one_letter_code
_entity_poly.pdbx_strand_id
1 'polypeptide(L)'
;MRRNTIRTPRQGWEYWRLNRIDDDSLQWLAISLPEARAVIDRSKVWTLILNRRIFLANWVVTEDHHRQEEPGVWAHENIDIDEARDVALEVPQISPEDLARILRPERCLTLDQLDRYPADNILGAHIARLLRRE
;
A
#
# COMPACT_ATOMS: atom_id res chain seq x y z
N MET A 1 17.35 8.34 -20.43
CA MET A 1 16.90 9.58 -19.76
C MET A 1 15.57 9.28 -19.06
N ARG A 2 15.59 9.05 -17.75
CA ARG A 2 14.35 8.86 -16.97
C ARG A 2 13.77 10.24 -16.67
N ARG A 3 12.59 10.54 -17.21
CA ARG A 3 11.89 11.79 -16.88
C ARG A 3 11.36 11.66 -15.46
N ASN A 4 11.99 12.38 -14.54
CA ASN A 4 11.49 12.56 -13.19
C ASN A 4 10.33 13.57 -13.25
N THR A 5 9.16 13.12 -13.71
CA THR A 5 7.92 13.89 -13.53
C THR A 5 7.51 13.72 -12.08
N ILE A 6 7.65 14.78 -11.28
CA ILE A 6 6.99 14.88 -9.98
C ILE A 6 5.49 14.88 -10.29
N ARG A 7 4.88 13.70 -10.20
CA ARG A 7 3.47 13.44 -10.48
C ARG A 7 2.70 13.90 -9.25
N THR A 8 2.13 15.10 -9.29
CA THR A 8 1.35 15.64 -8.17
C THR A 8 0.13 14.74 -7.92
N PRO A 9 0.02 14.06 -6.78
CA PRO A 9 -1.12 13.20 -6.53
C PRO A 9 -2.36 14.03 -6.23
N ARG A 10 -3.49 13.67 -6.84
CA ARG A 10 -4.79 14.22 -6.42
C ARG A 10 -5.04 13.76 -4.97
N GLN A 11 -5.11 14.73 -4.04
CA GLN A 11 -5.35 14.55 -2.59
C GLN A 11 -4.14 14.16 -1.72
N GLY A 12 -2.90 14.27 -2.23
CA GLY A 12 -1.68 14.05 -1.43
C GLY A 12 -1.29 12.57 -1.22
N TRP A 13 -2.09 11.63 -1.71
CA TRP A 13 -1.80 10.19 -1.66
C TRP A 13 -0.79 9.76 -2.71
N GLU A 14 0.27 9.10 -2.31
CA GLU A 14 1.15 8.39 -3.24
C GLU A 14 0.73 6.92 -3.35
N TYR A 15 0.92 6.34 -4.53
CA TYR A 15 0.56 4.96 -4.84
C TYR A 15 1.83 4.18 -5.17
N TRP A 16 1.87 2.94 -4.69
CA TRP A 16 3.06 2.11 -4.79
C TRP A 16 2.71 0.70 -5.26
N ARG A 17 3.38 0.27 -6.33
CA ARG A 17 3.44 -1.14 -6.73
C ARG A 17 4.58 -1.78 -5.95
N LEU A 18 4.27 -2.85 -5.21
CA LEU A 18 5.28 -3.61 -4.46
C LEU A 18 5.41 -4.99 -5.06
N ASN A 19 6.50 -5.16 -5.81
CA ASN A 19 6.92 -6.46 -6.32
C ASN A 19 7.95 -7.05 -5.36
N ARG A 20 7.91 -8.36 -5.16
CA ARG A 20 8.92 -9.05 -4.36
C ARG A 20 10.26 -9.05 -5.11
N ILE A 21 11.36 -8.77 -4.41
CA ILE A 21 12.67 -8.60 -5.06
C ILE A 21 13.22 -9.91 -5.65
N ASP A 22 12.85 -11.06 -5.08
CA ASP A 22 13.40 -12.35 -5.49
C ASP A 22 12.81 -12.89 -6.81
N ASP A 23 11.52 -12.68 -7.06
CA ASP A 23 10.80 -13.23 -8.21
C ASP A 23 9.99 -12.21 -9.02
N ASP A 24 10.06 -10.93 -8.66
CA ASP A 24 9.34 -9.81 -9.27
C ASP A 24 7.80 -9.97 -9.24
N SER A 25 7.27 -10.85 -8.37
CA SER A 25 5.83 -11.04 -8.23
C SER A 25 5.17 -9.86 -7.53
N LEU A 26 4.06 -9.38 -8.09
CA LEU A 26 3.22 -8.38 -7.44
C LEU A 26 2.66 -8.96 -6.13
N GLN A 27 2.95 -8.30 -5.01
CA GLN A 27 2.40 -8.69 -3.71
C GLN A 27 1.46 -7.66 -3.12
N TRP A 28 1.74 -6.37 -3.30
CA TRP A 28 0.89 -5.32 -2.75
C TRP A 28 0.67 -4.16 -3.72
N LEU A 29 -0.54 -3.63 -3.66
CA LEU A 29 -0.79 -2.22 -3.92
C LEU A 29 -0.75 -1.50 -2.59
N ALA A 30 0.10 -0.49 -2.47
CA ALA A 30 0.21 0.32 -1.26
C ALA A 30 -0.05 1.80 -1.52
N ILE A 31 -0.38 2.51 -0.45
CA ILE A 31 -0.53 3.96 -0.43
C ILE A 31 0.25 4.56 0.74
N SER A 32 0.73 5.79 0.57
CA SER A 32 1.29 6.62 1.63
C SER A 32 0.73 8.04 1.53
N LEU A 33 0.79 8.79 2.64
CA LEU A 33 0.33 10.18 2.71
C LEU A 33 1.45 11.07 3.26
N PRO A 34 2.49 11.37 2.46
CA PRO A 34 3.66 12.12 2.92
C PRO A 34 3.31 13.54 3.42
N GLU A 35 2.21 14.11 2.94
CA GLU A 35 1.70 15.42 3.35
C GLU A 35 0.75 15.37 4.56
N ALA A 36 0.61 14.21 5.22
CA ALA A 36 -0.25 14.08 6.39
C ALA A 36 0.14 15.05 7.52
N ARG A 37 -0.88 15.55 8.23
CA ARG A 37 -0.67 16.46 9.36
C ARG A 37 0.00 15.74 10.54
N ALA A 38 -0.41 14.51 10.83
CA ALA A 38 0.17 13.72 11.91
C ALA A 38 1.50 13.11 11.47
N VAL A 39 2.52 13.21 12.32
CA VAL A 39 3.87 12.70 12.01
C VAL A 39 3.83 11.21 11.66
N ILE A 40 3.08 10.42 12.43
CA ILE A 40 2.99 8.98 12.23
C ILE A 40 2.35 8.61 10.88
N ASP A 41 1.35 9.37 10.44
CA ASP A 41 0.66 9.10 9.18
C ASP A 41 1.54 9.41 7.96
N ARG A 42 2.53 10.30 8.10
CA ARG A 42 3.52 10.55 7.03
C ARG A 42 4.44 9.36 6.79
N SER A 43 4.70 8.55 7.81
CA SER A 43 5.53 7.35 7.69
C SER A 43 4.73 6.10 7.35
N LYS A 44 3.43 6.07 7.61
CA LYS A 44 2.62 4.87 7.39
C LYS A 44 2.53 4.52 5.90
N VAL A 45 2.58 3.22 5.66
CA VAL A 45 2.18 2.63 4.39
C VAL A 45 0.97 1.74 4.65
N TRP A 46 -0.11 1.98 3.89
CA TRP A 46 -1.31 1.15 3.93
C TRP A 46 -1.37 0.26 2.70
N THR A 47 -1.66 -1.03 2.86
CA THR A 47 -1.73 -1.98 1.75
C THR A 47 -3.17 -2.44 1.49
N LEU A 48 -3.50 -2.67 0.22
CA LEU A 48 -4.82 -3.16 -0.17
C LEU A 48 -5.05 -4.57 0.36
N ILE A 49 -6.12 -4.74 1.13
CA ILE A 49 -6.65 -6.02 1.59
C ILE A 49 -7.87 -6.34 0.73
N LEU A 50 -7.65 -7.11 -0.34
CA LEU A 50 -8.61 -7.29 -1.43
C LEU A 50 -9.98 -7.80 -0.95
N ASN A 51 -10.02 -8.90 -0.19
CA ASN A 51 -11.25 -9.47 0.39
C ASN A 51 -12.02 -8.53 1.34
N ARG A 52 -11.37 -7.50 1.89
CA ARG A 52 -12.02 -6.50 2.77
C ARG A 52 -12.28 -5.16 2.08
N ARG A 53 -11.72 -4.93 0.88
CA ARG A 53 -11.82 -3.67 0.12
C ARG A 53 -11.40 -2.45 0.93
N ILE A 54 -10.32 -2.61 1.69
CA ILE A 54 -9.71 -1.55 2.50
C ILE A 54 -8.22 -1.51 2.25
N PHE A 55 -7.63 -0.33 2.39
CA PHE A 55 -6.22 -0.16 2.68
C PHE A 55 -6.04 -0.21 4.19
N LEU A 56 -5.24 -1.16 4.68
CA LEU A 56 -4.96 -1.33 6.11
C LEU A 56 -3.51 -0.93 6.38
N ALA A 57 -3.25 -0.21 7.47
CA ALA A 57 -1.88 0.16 7.82
C ALA A 57 -1.07 -1.12 8.03
N ASN A 58 0.05 -1.23 7.32
CA ASN A 58 0.84 -2.45 7.28
C ASN A 58 2.22 -2.15 7.86
N TRP A 59 2.44 -2.58 9.10
CA TRP A 59 3.68 -2.28 9.82
C TRP A 59 4.91 -2.95 9.18
N VAL A 60 4.74 -4.13 8.56
CA VAL A 60 5.82 -4.85 7.88
C VAL A 60 6.26 -4.09 6.64
N VAL A 61 5.28 -3.66 5.83
CA VAL A 61 5.56 -2.87 4.62
C VAL A 61 6.03 -1.46 4.97
N THR A 62 5.53 -0.87 6.06
CA THR A 62 6.02 0.42 6.57
C THR A 62 7.50 0.32 6.97
N GLU A 63 7.89 -0.71 7.71
CA GLU A 63 9.29 -0.92 8.08
C GLU A 63 10.18 -1.12 6.85
N ASP A 64 9.72 -1.92 5.87
CA ASP A 64 10.45 -2.16 4.63
C ASP A 64 10.61 -0.89 3.80
N HIS A 65 9.55 -0.09 3.67
CA HIS A 65 9.55 1.16 2.89
C HIS A 65 10.54 2.21 3.40
N HIS A 66 10.79 2.26 4.72
CA HIS A 66 11.70 3.23 5.35
C HIS A 66 13.10 2.67 5.63
N ARG A 67 13.38 1.44 5.19
CA ARG A 67 14.68 0.82 5.40
C ARG A 67 15.78 1.61 4.67
N GLN A 68 16.88 1.88 5.37
CA GLN A 68 18.01 2.65 4.83
C GLN A 68 19.11 1.78 4.20
N GLU A 69 19.12 0.47 4.48
CA GLU A 69 20.14 -0.48 4.01
C GLU A 69 19.51 -1.57 3.12
N GLU A 70 20.07 -1.79 1.92
CA GLU A 70 19.53 -2.69 0.90
C GLU A 70 20.03 -4.16 1.01
N PRO A 71 19.26 -5.14 0.50
CA PRO A 71 17.91 -5.00 -0.05
C PRO A 71 16.81 -5.30 0.98
N GLY A 72 15.67 -4.63 0.83
CA GLY A 72 14.42 -4.96 1.51
C GLY A 72 13.78 -6.26 0.98
N VAL A 73 12.50 -6.46 1.29
CA VAL A 73 11.70 -7.57 0.74
C VAL A 73 11.03 -7.19 -0.57
N TRP A 74 10.59 -5.93 -0.69
CA TRP A 74 9.87 -5.44 -1.88
C TRP A 74 10.63 -4.32 -2.59
N ALA A 75 10.52 -4.29 -3.91
CA ALA A 75 10.83 -3.13 -4.72
C ALA A 75 9.60 -2.20 -4.69
N HIS A 76 9.79 -0.97 -4.24
CA HIS A 76 8.72 0.03 -4.14
C HIS A 76 8.76 0.93 -5.37
N GLU A 77 7.84 0.72 -6.30
CA GLU A 77 7.69 1.56 -7.49
C GLU A 77 6.54 2.55 -7.31
N ASN A 78 6.85 3.84 -7.41
CA ASN A 78 5.83 4.90 -7.36
C ASN A 78 5.07 4.96 -8.68
N ILE A 79 3.76 4.77 -8.62
CA ILE A 79 2.87 4.70 -9.77
C ILE A 79 1.80 5.81 -9.70
N ASP A 80 1.18 6.11 -10.84
CA ASP A 80 0.03 7.03 -10.84
C ASP A 80 -1.28 6.32 -10.49
N ILE A 81 -2.35 7.11 -10.29
CA ILE A 81 -3.65 6.57 -9.90
C ILE A 81 -4.25 5.65 -10.97
N ASP A 82 -4.01 5.89 -12.26
CA ASP A 82 -4.62 5.06 -13.29
C ASP A 82 -3.95 3.68 -13.30
N GLU A 83 -2.63 3.64 -13.19
CA GLU A 83 -1.89 2.39 -12.99
C GLU A 83 -2.24 1.70 -11.66
N ALA A 84 -2.42 2.45 -10.57
CA ALA A 84 -2.82 1.88 -9.29
C ALA A 84 -4.19 1.17 -9.36
N ARG A 85 -5.10 1.66 -10.20
CA ARG A 85 -6.41 1.04 -10.41
C ARG A 85 -6.30 -0.27 -11.19
N ASP A 86 -5.39 -0.36 -12.15
CA ASP A 86 -5.11 -1.60 -12.88
C ASP A 86 -4.44 -2.61 -11.95
N VAL A 87 -3.40 -2.19 -11.22
CA VAL A 87 -2.70 -3.03 -10.23
C VAL A 87 -3.66 -3.56 -9.17
N ALA A 88 -4.63 -2.76 -8.70
CA ALA A 88 -5.61 -3.19 -7.70
C ALA A 88 -6.39 -4.45 -8.10
N LEU A 89 -6.57 -4.70 -9.41
CA LEU A 89 -7.26 -5.87 -9.94
C LEU A 89 -6.34 -7.10 -10.05
N GLU A 90 -5.03 -6.92 -9.93
CA GLU A 90 -4.00 -7.96 -10.03
C GLU A 90 -3.41 -8.36 -8.66
N VAL A 91 -3.63 -7.56 -7.62
CA VAL A 91 -3.11 -7.83 -6.27
C VAL A 91 -3.62 -9.20 -5.77
N PRO A 92 -2.74 -10.11 -5.31
CA PRO A 92 -3.16 -11.40 -4.79
C PRO A 92 -3.95 -11.26 -3.49
N GLN A 93 -4.81 -12.24 -3.21
CA GLN A 93 -5.46 -12.36 -1.91
C GLN A 93 -4.43 -12.64 -0.81
N ILE A 94 -4.49 -11.88 0.28
CA ILE A 94 -3.63 -12.07 1.44
C ILE A 94 -4.02 -13.38 2.18
N SER A 95 -3.02 -14.14 2.61
CA SER A 95 -3.25 -15.31 3.45
C SER A 95 -3.79 -14.91 4.84
N PRO A 96 -4.57 -15.78 5.53
CA PRO A 96 -5.01 -15.52 6.89
C PRO A 96 -3.85 -15.32 7.89
N GLU A 97 -2.72 -16.01 7.67
CA GLU A 97 -1.53 -15.91 8.49
C GLU A 97 -0.85 -14.55 8.35
N ASP A 98 -0.64 -14.09 7.11
CA ASP A 98 -0.08 -12.77 6.83
C ASP A 98 -0.99 -11.66 7.37
N LEU A 99 -2.31 -11.81 7.23
CA LEU A 99 -3.25 -10.87 7.81
C LEU A 99 -3.18 -10.86 9.33
N ALA A 100 -3.06 -12.02 9.99
CA ALA A 100 -2.89 -12.11 11.43
C ALA A 100 -1.59 -11.45 11.90
N ARG A 101 -0.52 -11.55 11.10
CA ARG A 101 0.76 -10.87 11.35
C ARG A 101 0.63 -9.35 11.23
N ILE A 102 -0.05 -8.84 10.20
CA ILE A 102 -0.30 -7.39 10.05
C ILE A 102 -1.08 -6.85 11.25
N LEU A 103 -2.08 -7.60 11.75
CA LEU A 103 -2.93 -7.20 12.87
C LEU A 103 -2.25 -7.28 14.25
N ARG A 104 -0.99 -7.75 14.31
CA ARG A 104 -0.18 -7.83 15.53
C ARG A 104 1.12 -7.06 15.30
N PRO A 105 1.09 -5.73 15.45
CA PRO A 105 2.27 -4.92 15.16
C PRO A 105 3.33 -5.19 16.23
N GLU A 106 4.52 -5.57 15.78
CA GLU A 106 5.67 -5.84 16.65
C GLU A 106 6.65 -4.66 16.67
N ARG A 107 6.59 -3.79 15.66
CA ARG A 107 7.50 -2.67 15.43
C ARG A 107 6.80 -1.54 14.68
N CYS A 108 7.39 -0.33 14.75
CA CYS A 108 7.04 0.90 14.01
C CYS A 108 5.63 1.47 14.19
N LEU A 109 4.61 0.64 14.39
CA LEU A 109 3.23 0.99 14.67
C LEU A 109 2.76 0.35 15.99
N THR A 110 1.77 0.95 16.61
CA THR A 110 1.00 0.37 17.72
C THR A 110 -0.35 -0.17 17.22
N LEU A 111 -1.06 -0.94 18.05
CA LEU A 111 -2.37 -1.49 17.68
C LEU A 111 -3.40 -0.39 17.35
N ASP A 112 -3.37 0.74 18.06
CA ASP A 112 -4.23 1.90 17.79
C ASP A 112 -3.88 2.65 16.50
N GLN A 113 -2.67 2.42 15.96
CA GLN A 113 -2.20 3.02 14.72
C GLN A 113 -2.51 2.15 13.49
N LEU A 114 -3.13 0.97 13.66
CA LEU A 114 -3.61 0.11 12.57
C LEU A 114 -4.95 0.60 12.01
N ASP A 115 -4.94 1.84 11.52
CA ASP A 115 -6.08 2.45 10.86
C ASP A 115 -6.26 1.95 9.42
N ARG A 116 -7.40 2.31 8.83
CA ARG A 116 -7.81 1.81 7.51
C ARG A 116 -8.56 2.85 6.71
N TYR A 117 -8.36 2.80 5.39
CA TYR A 117 -9.07 3.60 4.41
C TYR A 117 -9.92 2.70 3.51
N PRO A 118 -11.21 3.03 3.28
CA PRO A 118 -12.02 2.36 2.28
C PRO A 118 -11.41 2.47 0.88
N ALA A 119 -11.39 1.37 0.11
CA ALA A 119 -10.80 1.38 -1.23
C ALA A 119 -11.57 2.24 -2.23
N ASP A 120 -12.87 2.48 -2.02
CA ASP A 120 -13.68 3.38 -2.84
C ASP A 120 -13.29 4.86 -2.67
N ASN A 121 -12.86 5.25 -1.47
CA ASN A 121 -12.33 6.59 -1.22
C ASN A 121 -10.98 6.83 -1.92
N ILE A 122 -10.16 5.78 -2.06
CA ILE A 122 -8.80 5.87 -2.61
C ILE A 122 -8.77 5.64 -4.12
N LEU A 123 -9.39 4.56 -4.60
CA LEU A 123 -9.34 4.13 -6.01
C LEU A 123 -10.58 4.59 -6.81
N GLY A 124 -11.64 4.98 -6.11
CA GLY A 124 -12.93 5.34 -6.70
C GLY A 124 -13.94 4.19 -6.68
N ALA A 125 -15.22 4.56 -6.60
CA ALA A 125 -16.34 3.61 -6.48
C ALA A 125 -16.43 2.58 -7.61
N HIS A 126 -15.99 2.94 -8.83
CA HIS A 126 -15.98 2.00 -9.96
C HIS A 126 -15.04 0.82 -9.69
N ILE A 127 -13.81 1.10 -9.28
CA ILE A 127 -12.80 0.07 -9.03
C ILE A 127 -13.18 -0.75 -7.81
N ALA A 128 -13.59 -0.11 -6.71
CA ALA A 128 -14.06 -0.82 -5.52
C ALA A 128 -15.24 -1.77 -5.80
N ARG A 129 -16.06 -1.49 -6.83
CA ARG A 129 -17.11 -2.42 -7.28
C ARG A 129 -16.55 -3.62 -8.03
N LEU A 130 -15.49 -3.46 -8.83
CA LEU A 130 -14.82 -4.55 -9.52
C LEU A 130 -14.14 -5.50 -8.52
N LEU A 131 -13.57 -4.97 -7.43
CA LEU A 131 -13.02 -5.77 -6.32
C LEU A 131 -14.07 -6.63 -5.58
N ARG A 132 -15.38 -6.50 -5.89
CA ARG A 132 -16.43 -7.36 -5.30
C ARG A 132 -16.59 -8.70 -6.00
N ARG A 133 -16.00 -8.89 -7.18
CA ARG A 133 -16.21 -10.07 -8.02
C ARG A 133 -15.15 -11.13 -7.75
N GLU A 134 -15.29 -11.83 -6.63
CA GLU A 134 -14.73 -13.17 -6.39
C GLU A 134 -15.72 -14.00 -5.56
#